data_AF-A0A804Q385-F1
#
_entry.id   AF-A0A804Q385-F1
#
_cell.length_a   1.000
_cell.length_b   1.000
_cell.length_c   1.000
_cell.angle_alpha   90.00
_cell.angle_beta   90.00
_cell.angle_gamma   90.00
#
_symmetry.space_group_name_H-M   'P 1'
#
loop_
_entity.id
_entity.type
_entity.pdbx_description
1 polymer ?
#
loop_
_entity_poly.entity_id
_entity_poly.type
_entity_poly.pdbx_seq_one_letter_code
_entity_poly.pdbx_strand_id
1 'polypeptide(L)'
;MTLDPEKLVMICPFYRWEGSGRSSISTLLYPPGTTSTRTASRACTTRHLKNHSWISTQLKAYRNHVLGNHDYRGNALAQLSPVLRKIDDRFICMRSFIVNASITEKQLVDFFFVDTTPFQLEYWTHPGKHRYDWRGVAPR
;
A
#
# COMPACT_ATOMS: atom_id res chain seq x y z
N MET A 1 19.25 5.21 -3.13
CA MET A 1 18.26 5.73 -4.09
C MET A 1 18.18 7.23 -3.84
N THR A 2 18.78 8.05 -4.70
CA THR A 2 18.73 9.51 -4.56
C THR A 2 17.34 9.93 -5.02
N LEU A 3 16.53 10.49 -4.13
CA LEU A 3 15.21 11.00 -4.50
C LEU A 3 15.39 12.30 -5.29
N ASP A 4 14.77 12.36 -6.46
CA ASP A 4 14.73 13.57 -7.29
C ASP A 4 13.84 14.60 -6.57
N PRO A 5 14.37 15.82 -6.27
CA PRO A 5 13.62 16.82 -5.54
C PRO A 5 12.36 17.30 -6.26
N GLU A 6 12.21 17.09 -7.57
CA GLU A 6 10.99 17.47 -8.30
C GLU A 6 9.90 16.39 -8.29
N LYS A 7 10.21 15.18 -7.80
CA LYS A 7 9.27 14.08 -7.77
C LYS A 7 8.53 14.03 -6.44
N LEU A 8 7.20 14.08 -6.52
CA LEU A 8 6.37 13.73 -5.37
C LEU A 8 6.51 12.21 -5.13
N VAL A 9 6.87 11.86 -3.91
CA VAL A 9 6.95 10.47 -3.45
C VAL A 9 5.80 10.23 -2.49
N MET A 10 4.89 9.34 -2.86
CA MET A 10 3.86 8.83 -1.95
C MET A 10 4.22 7.39 -1.57
N ILE A 11 4.42 7.16 -0.27
CA ILE A 11 4.59 5.81 0.28
C ILE A 11 3.23 5.38 0.83
N CYS A 12 2.65 4.32 0.25
CA CYS A 12 1.39 3.80 0.74
C CYS A 12 1.56 3.22 2.17
N PRO A 13 0.70 3.62 3.12
CA PRO A 13 0.92 3.41 4.55
C PRO A 13 0.79 1.96 5.01
N PHE A 14 1.66 1.61 5.95
CA PHE A 14 1.57 0.46 6.85
C PHE A 14 0.32 0.56 7.74
N TYR A 15 -0.47 -0.51 7.85
CA TYR A 15 -1.46 -0.65 8.91
C TYR A 15 -0.76 -1.10 10.19
N ARG A 16 -0.46 -0.18 11.12
CA ARG A 16 -0.06 -0.57 12.47
C ARG A 16 -1.33 -0.89 13.26
N TRP A 17 -1.54 -2.16 13.61
CA TRP A 17 -2.61 -2.54 14.54
C TRP A 17 -2.13 -2.34 15.97
N GLU A 18 -2.65 -1.30 16.65
CA GLU A 18 -2.26 -0.91 18.00
C GLU A 18 -3.16 -1.59 19.06
N GLY A 19 -3.14 -2.92 19.17
CA GLY A 19 -3.56 -3.65 20.38
C GLY A 19 -5.02 -3.53 20.89
N SER A 20 -5.80 -2.59 20.37
CA SER A 20 -7.00 -2.02 20.97
C SER A 20 -8.13 -1.81 19.95
N GLY A 21 -8.00 -2.44 18.78
CA GLY A 21 -8.91 -2.20 17.64
C GLY A 21 -8.63 -0.89 16.90
N ARG A 22 -7.58 -0.14 17.25
CA ARG A 22 -7.14 1.06 16.54
C ARG A 22 -6.05 0.71 15.52
N SER A 23 -6.23 1.14 14.28
CA SER A 23 -5.18 1.15 13.27
C SER A 23 -4.73 2.59 13.02
N SER A 24 -3.43 2.86 13.10
CA SER A 24 -2.88 4.15 12.66
C SER A 24 -2.42 4.05 11.20
N ILE A 25 -2.80 5.05 10.40
CA ILE A 25 -2.38 5.21 9.00
C ILE A 25 -1.31 6.30 8.98
N SER A 26 -0.09 5.97 8.60
CA SER A 26 1.00 6.95 8.40
C SER A 26 1.32 7.10 6.92
N THR A 27 0.62 7.99 6.23
CA THR A 27 0.99 8.37 4.86
C THR A 27 2.10 9.42 4.94
N LEU A 28 3.29 9.09 4.43
CA LEU A 28 4.33 10.08 4.21
C LEU A 28 4.23 10.58 2.78
N LEU A 29 3.86 11.85 2.64
CA LEU A 29 3.99 12.62 1.41
C LEU A 29 5.24 13.48 1.55
N TYR A 30 6.20 13.34 0.65
CA TYR A 30 7.34 14.24 0.56
C TYR A 30 7.11 15.19 -0.61
N PRO A 31 6.54 16.39 -0.38
CA PRO A 31 6.47 17.41 -1.41
C PRO A 31 7.87 17.93 -1.82
N PRO A 32 8.05 18.33 -3.08
CA PRO A 32 9.24 19.04 -3.54
C PRO A 32 9.56 20.23 -2.63
N GLY A 33 10.79 20.31 -2.12
CA GLY A 33 11.32 21.52 -1.48
C GLY A 33 10.76 21.92 -0.11
N THR A 34 10.10 21.03 0.66
CA THR A 34 9.54 21.40 1.98
C THR A 34 9.99 20.49 3.14
N THR A 35 10.46 21.12 4.21
CA THR A 35 10.77 20.49 5.50
C THR A 35 9.50 19.91 6.12
N SER A 36 9.56 18.63 6.49
CA SER A 36 8.50 17.84 7.15
C SER A 36 7.68 18.68 8.15
N THR A 37 6.44 18.98 7.80
CA THR A 37 5.44 19.49 8.74
C THR A 37 4.43 18.38 9.01
N ARG A 38 4.40 17.95 10.28
CA ARG A 38 3.53 16.90 10.81
C ARG A 38 2.09 17.41 10.85
N THR A 39 1.34 17.33 9.76
CA THR A 39 -0.10 17.65 9.80
C THR A 39 -0.88 16.42 10.27
N ALA A 40 -1.48 16.55 11.45
CA ALA A 40 -2.31 15.54 12.08
C ALA A 40 -3.47 15.11 11.18
N SER A 41 -3.78 13.81 11.22
CA SER A 41 -4.92 13.17 10.59
C SER A 41 -6.22 13.95 10.87
N ARG A 42 -6.86 14.51 9.84
CA ARG A 42 -8.30 14.79 9.90
C ARG A 42 -9.02 13.46 9.70
N ALA A 43 -9.92 13.14 10.62
CA ALA A 43 -10.74 11.95 10.59
C ALA A 43 -11.45 11.82 9.23
N CYS A 44 -11.28 10.68 8.57
CA CYS A 44 -12.09 10.31 7.41
C CYS A 44 -13.54 10.14 7.89
N THR A 45 -14.39 11.10 7.56
CA THR A 45 -15.84 10.92 7.73
C THR A 45 -16.31 10.12 6.52
N THR A 46 -16.58 8.83 6.72
CA THR A 46 -17.25 8.00 5.71
C THR A 46 -18.66 8.53 5.52
N ARG A 47 -18.84 9.50 4.63
CA ARG A 47 -20.17 9.84 4.12
C ARG A 47 -20.59 8.72 3.19
N HIS A 48 -21.56 7.93 3.66
CA HIS A 48 -22.23 6.90 2.91
C HIS A 48 -22.95 7.56 1.71
N LEU A 49 -22.28 7.62 0.56
CA LEU A 49 -22.90 8.06 -0.69
C LEU A 49 -23.89 6.98 -1.14
N LYS A 50 -25.10 7.02 -0.59
CA LYS A 50 -26.27 6.43 -1.24
C LYS A 50 -26.55 7.30 -2.45
N ASN A 51 -26.79 6.67 -3.61
CA ASN A 51 -27.18 7.27 -4.89
C ASN A 51 -26.01 7.45 -5.87
N HIS A 52 -25.57 6.34 -6.47
CA HIS A 52 -25.08 6.42 -7.85
C HIS A 52 -25.85 5.43 -8.72
N SER A 53 -26.61 6.03 -9.64
CA SER A 53 -27.19 5.44 -10.84
C SER A 53 -26.22 4.45 -11.49
N TRP A 54 -26.73 3.29 -11.92
CA TRP A 54 -25.97 2.19 -12.53
C TRP A 54 -25.37 2.51 -13.91
N ILE A 55 -25.56 3.71 -14.43
CA ILE A 55 -25.00 4.14 -15.71
C ILE A 55 -23.81 5.04 -15.42
N SER A 56 -22.72 4.43 -14.98
CA SER A 56 -21.41 5.08 -14.98
C SER A 56 -20.64 4.47 -16.14
N THR A 57 -20.14 5.31 -17.03
CA THR A 57 -19.07 4.97 -17.96
C THR A 57 -17.82 4.72 -17.10
N GLN A 58 -17.78 3.58 -16.42
CA GLN A 58 -16.79 3.26 -15.39
C GLN A 58 -15.43 3.12 -16.07
N LEU A 59 -14.59 4.15 -16.00
CA LEU A 59 -13.16 4.03 -16.28
C LEU A 59 -12.64 2.79 -15.53
N LYS A 60 -11.90 1.93 -16.23
CA LYS A 60 -11.32 0.72 -15.64
C LYS A 60 -10.34 1.12 -14.55
N ALA A 61 -10.78 1.09 -13.31
CA ALA A 61 -9.96 1.40 -12.15
C ALA A 61 -9.13 0.17 -11.76
N TYR A 62 -7.81 0.26 -11.89
CA TYR A 62 -6.87 -0.74 -11.37
C TYR A 62 -6.80 -0.65 -9.85
N ARG A 63 -6.65 -1.81 -9.19
CA ARG A 63 -6.51 -1.92 -7.74
C ARG A 63 -5.10 -2.40 -7.43
N ASN A 64 -4.27 -1.45 -7.01
CA ASN A 64 -2.86 -1.64 -6.66
C ASN A 64 -2.74 -2.00 -5.17
N HIS A 65 -2.23 -3.19 -4.88
CA HIS A 65 -2.08 -3.73 -3.54
C HIS A 65 -0.65 -4.20 -3.28
N VAL A 66 -0.22 -4.09 -2.03
CA VAL A 66 0.96 -4.76 -1.47
C VAL A 66 0.53 -5.63 -0.32
N LEU A 67 1.34 -6.63 0.01
CA LEU A 67 1.08 -7.48 1.18
C LEU A 67 1.26 -6.68 2.48
N GLY A 68 0.38 -6.94 3.43
CA GLY A 68 0.49 -6.52 4.82
C GLY A 68 0.75 -7.70 5.75
N ASN A 69 0.96 -7.40 7.03
CA ASN A 69 1.29 -8.40 8.05
C ASN A 69 0.24 -9.52 8.18
N HIS A 70 -1.04 -9.24 7.94
CA HIS A 70 -2.10 -10.24 7.99
C HIS A 70 -2.07 -11.19 6.79
N ASP A 71 -1.63 -10.72 5.62
CA ASP A 71 -1.53 -11.57 4.43
C ASP A 71 -0.44 -12.63 4.60
N TYR A 72 0.66 -12.26 5.26
CA TYR A 72 1.70 -13.20 5.67
C TYR A 72 1.22 -14.21 6.73
N ARG A 73 0.16 -13.94 7.49
CA ARG A 73 -0.40 -14.95 8.41
C ARG A 73 -1.21 -16.04 7.68
N GLY A 74 -1.51 -15.81 6.39
CA GLY A 74 -2.15 -16.77 5.50
C GLY A 74 -1.18 -17.35 4.48
N ASN A 75 -1.65 -17.53 3.24
CA ASN A 75 -0.84 -17.97 2.11
C ASN A 75 -0.44 -16.73 1.28
N ALA A 76 0.74 -16.17 1.55
CA ALA A 76 1.21 -14.95 0.90
C ALA A 76 1.35 -15.14 -0.62
N LEU A 77 1.79 -16.33 -1.06
CA LEU A 77 1.93 -16.65 -2.48
C LEU A 77 0.59 -16.70 -3.22
N ALA A 78 -0.51 -17.00 -2.53
CA ALA A 78 -1.83 -17.02 -3.15
C ALA A 78 -2.26 -15.60 -3.59
N GLN A 79 -1.97 -14.58 -2.78
CA GLN A 79 -2.28 -13.18 -3.13
C GLN A 79 -1.40 -12.62 -4.24
N LEU A 80 -0.16 -13.11 -4.35
CA LEU A 80 0.76 -12.74 -5.43
C LEU A 80 0.52 -13.54 -6.72
N SER A 81 -0.40 -14.50 -6.70
CA SER A 81 -0.59 -15.42 -7.81
C SER A 81 -1.07 -14.69 -9.07
N PRO A 82 -0.43 -14.89 -10.23
CA PRO A 82 -0.90 -14.33 -11.49
C PRO A 82 -2.27 -14.87 -11.90
N VAL A 83 -2.72 -16.00 -11.31
CA VAL A 83 -4.07 -16.54 -11.51
C VAL A 83 -5.15 -15.54 -11.09
N LEU A 84 -4.90 -14.71 -10.07
CA LEU A 84 -5.87 -13.68 -9.65
C LEU A 84 -6.14 -12.66 -10.76
N ARG A 85 -5.16 -12.37 -11.63
CA ARG A 85 -5.37 -11.51 -12.82
C ARG A 85 -6.21 -12.16 -13.91
N LYS A 86 -6.35 -13.50 -13.90
CA LYS A 86 -7.29 -14.20 -14.78
C LYS A 86 -8.72 -14.11 -14.27
N ILE A 87 -8.91 -13.91 -12.96
CA ILE A 87 -10.22 -13.77 -12.31
C ILE A 87 -10.68 -12.31 -12.34
N ASP A 88 -9.80 -11.38 -11.98
CA ASP A 88 -10.01 -9.94 -12.10
C ASP A 88 -8.74 -9.27 -12.63
N ASP A 89 -8.78 -8.87 -13.90
CA ASP A 89 -7.64 -8.29 -14.61
C ASP A 89 -7.23 -6.90 -14.09
N ARG A 90 -8.05 -6.28 -13.22
CA ARG A 90 -7.73 -5.03 -12.53
C ARG A 90 -6.97 -5.26 -11.23
N PHE A 91 -6.86 -6.50 -10.76
CA PHE A 91 -6.19 -6.82 -9.50
C PHE A 91 -4.67 -6.89 -9.69
N ILE A 92 -3.95 -5.93 -9.11
CA ILE A 92 -2.49 -5.90 -9.13
C ILE A 92 -2.01 -6.02 -7.69
N CYS A 93 -1.39 -7.16 -7.35
CA CYS A 93 -0.71 -7.34 -6.08
C CYS A 93 0.72 -7.81 -6.33
N MET A 94 1.69 -7.04 -5.85
CA MET A 94 3.11 -7.34 -5.90
C MET A 94 3.72 -6.95 -4.55
N ARG A 95 4.93 -7.47 -4.23
CA ARG A 95 5.59 -7.10 -2.97
C ARG A 95 5.99 -5.63 -2.97
N SER A 96 6.65 -5.18 -4.04
CA SER A 96 7.02 -3.78 -4.20
C SER A 96 7.00 -3.38 -5.66
N PHE A 97 6.47 -2.20 -5.98
CA PHE A 97 6.42 -1.67 -7.33
C PHE A 97 6.22 -0.15 -7.33
N ILE A 98 6.54 0.47 -8.45
CA ILE A 98 6.37 1.92 -8.65
C ILE A 98 5.25 2.12 -9.65
N VAL A 99 4.35 3.06 -9.36
CA VAL A 99 3.39 3.57 -10.35
C VAL A 99 3.82 4.99 -10.69
N ASN A 100 4.21 5.23 -11.93
CA ASN A 100 4.47 6.57 -12.44
C ASN A 100 3.16 7.16 -12.93
N ALA A 101 2.79 8.35 -12.45
CA ALA A 101 1.65 9.09 -12.94
C ALA A 101 2.08 10.50 -13.37
N SER A 102 1.52 10.97 -14.48
CA SER A 102 1.61 12.37 -14.87
C SER A 102 0.51 13.15 -14.16
N ILE A 103 0.88 14.19 -13.41
CA ILE A 103 -0.10 15.19 -12.91
C ILE A 103 -0.37 16.20 -14.01
N THR A 104 0.70 16.63 -14.69
CA THR A 104 0.66 17.54 -15.84
C THR A 104 1.63 17.05 -16.90
N GLU A 105 1.60 17.63 -18.09
CA GLU A 105 2.51 17.27 -19.20
C GLU A 105 4.01 17.29 -18.82
N LYS A 106 4.39 18.07 -17.80
CA LYS A 106 5.78 18.21 -17.34
C LYS A 106 6.05 17.60 -15.97
N GLN A 107 5.02 17.30 -15.18
CA GLN A 107 5.18 16.84 -13.80
C GLN A 107 4.79 15.37 -13.65
N LEU A 108 5.77 14.56 -13.26
CA LEU A 108 5.60 13.15 -12.94
C LEU A 108 5.64 12.94 -11.42
N VAL A 109 4.87 11.96 -10.97
CA VAL A 109 4.80 11.50 -9.58
C VAL A 109 5.02 10.01 -9.55
N ASP A 110 5.89 9.59 -8.64
CA ASP A 110 6.22 8.20 -8.43
C ASP A 110 5.54 7.74 -7.14
N PHE A 111 4.56 6.85 -7.27
CA PHE A 111 3.94 6.18 -6.14
C PHE A 111 4.73 4.91 -5.82
N PHE A 112 5.27 4.84 -4.61
CA PHE A 112 6.02 3.68 -4.15
C PHE A 112 5.13 2.80 -3.29
N PHE A 113 4.81 1.64 -3.84
CA PHE A 113 4.12 0.58 -3.15
C PHE A 113 5.19 -0.37 -2.60
N VAL A 114 5.28 -0.49 -1.27
CA VAL A 114 6.31 -1.30 -0.62
C VAL A 114 5.66 -2.16 0.46
N ASP A 115 5.79 -3.47 0.34
CA ASP A 115 5.54 -4.41 1.42
C ASP A 115 6.62 -4.26 2.48
N THR A 116 6.24 -3.62 3.58
CA THR A 116 7.13 -3.32 4.69
C THR A 116 7.19 -4.45 5.73
N THR A 117 6.34 -5.47 5.60
CA THR A 117 6.23 -6.57 6.56
C THR A 117 7.56 -7.30 6.76
N PRO A 118 8.32 -7.62 5.69
CA PRO A 118 9.63 -8.24 5.81
C PRO A 118 10.70 -7.39 6.49
N PHE A 119 10.48 -6.11 6.80
CA PHE A 119 11.47 -5.29 7.53
C PHE A 119 11.19 -5.23 9.03
N GLN A 120 10.00 -5.60 9.49
CA GLN A 120 9.70 -5.63 10.92
C GLN A 120 10.35 -6.85 11.57
N LEU A 121 11.38 -6.61 12.39
CA LEU A 121 12.16 -7.68 13.03
C LEU A 121 11.30 -8.56 13.96
N GLU A 122 10.34 -7.97 14.66
CA GLU A 122 9.47 -8.65 15.62
C GLU A 122 8.68 -9.82 15.01
N TYR A 123 8.27 -9.72 13.74
CA TYR A 123 7.57 -10.82 13.06
C TYR A 123 8.45 -12.05 12.81
N TRP A 124 9.78 -11.89 12.89
CA TRP A 124 10.75 -12.96 12.70
C TRP A 124 11.23 -13.51 14.03
N THR A 125 11.48 -12.65 15.02
CA THR A 125 12.08 -13.03 16.31
C THR A 125 11.05 -13.33 17.39
N HIS A 126 9.88 -12.67 17.37
CA HIS A 126 8.86 -12.79 18.41
C HIS A 126 7.44 -12.88 17.80
N PRO A 127 7.12 -13.89 16.96
CA PRO A 127 5.84 -13.94 16.26
C PRO A 127 4.64 -14.29 17.17
N GLY A 128 4.88 -14.63 18.45
CA GLY A 128 3.85 -15.05 19.39
C GLY A 128 3.16 -16.34 18.92
N LYS A 129 1.82 -16.30 18.81
CA LYS A 129 1.01 -17.42 18.31
C LYS A 129 0.88 -17.44 16.77
N HIS A 130 1.42 -16.45 16.08
CA HIS A 130 1.26 -16.34 14.64
C HIS A 130 2.35 -17.12 13.91
N ARG A 131 2.00 -17.65 12.74
CA ARG A 131 2.95 -18.20 11.77
C ARG A 131 2.92 -17.29 10.56
N TYR A 132 4.08 -16.89 10.08
CA TYR A 132 4.21 -16.02 8.92
C TYR A 132 4.79 -16.82 7.74
N ASP A 133 4.17 -16.68 6.57
CA ASP A 133 4.56 -17.31 5.32
C ASP A 133 5.68 -16.52 4.63
N TRP A 134 6.92 -16.81 5.01
CA TRP A 134 8.09 -16.14 4.45
C TRP A 134 8.58 -16.70 3.11
N ARG A 135 7.82 -17.57 2.44
CA ARG A 135 8.24 -18.12 1.14
C ARG A 135 8.42 -16.99 0.12
N GLY A 136 9.56 -16.99 -0.57
CA GLY A 136 9.94 -15.94 -1.53
C GLY A 136 10.37 -14.62 -0.88
N VAL A 137 10.64 -14.62 0.44
CA VAL A 137 11.26 -13.52 1.20
C VAL A 137 12.41 -14.03 2.06
N ALA A 138 12.26 -15.22 2.65
CA ALA A 138 13.30 -15.89 3.43
C ALA A 138 14.25 -16.73 2.55
N PRO A 139 15.50 -16.94 2.99
CA PRO A 139 16.14 -16.22 4.11
C PRO A 139 16.43 -14.74 3.75
N ARG A 140 16.58 -13.90 4.79
CA ARG A 140 17.00 -12.50 4.64
C ARG A 140 18.50 -12.37 4.44
#